data_AF-A0A5P9ESZ0-F1
#
_entry.id   AF-A0A5P9ESZ0-F1
#
_cell.length_a   1.000
_cell.length_b   1.000
_cell.length_c   1.000
_cell.angle_alpha   90.00
_cell.angle_beta   90.00
_cell.angle_gamma   90.00
#
_symmetry.space_group_name_H-M   'P 1'
#
loop_
_entity.id
_entity.type
_entity.pdbx_description
1 polymer ?
#
loop_
_entity_poly.entity_id
_entity_poly.type
_entity_poly.pdbx_seq_one_letter_code
_entity_poly.pdbx_strand_id
1 'polypeptide(L)'
;MIFDLALVKKQLIVDHSEEDEYIQSLCIAAEQAFNNYCSRTLFATDADLSGAPENAVLLTESIQLGAMVLVGSWYENREGGRKLPMPTRLLWDPYRWLNV
;
A
#
# COMPACT_ATOMS: atom_id res chain seq x y z
N MET A 1 -0.14 -10.70 -2.88
CA MET A 1 -0.06 -9.59 -1.90
C MET A 1 1.39 -9.16 -1.85
N ILE A 2 1.66 -7.88 -2.11
CA ILE A 2 3.03 -7.35 -2.21
C ILE A 2 3.62 -6.98 -0.83
N PHE A 3 2.79 -6.62 0.15
CA PHE A 3 3.24 -6.23 1.48
C PHE A 3 3.41 -7.44 2.41
N ASP A 4 4.47 -7.43 3.24
CA ASP A 4 4.70 -8.46 4.27
C ASP A 4 3.71 -8.29 5.45
N LEU A 5 2.86 -9.30 5.64
CA LEU A 5 1.86 -9.33 6.71
C LEU A 5 2.47 -9.20 8.11
N ALA A 6 3.63 -9.82 8.37
CA ALA A 6 4.25 -9.78 9.69
C ALA A 6 4.68 -8.36 10.06
N LEU A 7 5.20 -7.61 9.09
CA LEU A 7 5.59 -6.22 9.27
C LEU A 7 4.37 -5.31 9.45
N VAL A 8 3.30 -5.53 8.69
CA VAL A 8 2.04 -4.78 8.87
C VAL A 8 1.45 -5.03 10.25
N LYS A 9 1.39 -6.28 10.73
CA LYS A 9 0.93 -6.62 12.08
C LYS A 9 1.75 -5.95 13.17
N LYS A 10 3.08 -5.90 12.99
CA LYS A 10 3.97 -5.16 13.90
C LYS A 10 3.64 -3.67 13.96
N GLN A 11 3.28 -3.05 12.82
CA GLN A 11 2.82 -1.66 12.79
C GLN A 11 1.48 -1.47 13.51
N LEU A 12 0.57 -2.44 13.40
CA LEU A 12 -0.75 -2.43 14.05
C LEU A 12 -0.71 -2.85 15.53
N ILE A 13 0.43 -3.31 16.03
CA ILE A 13 0.56 -3.87 17.39
C ILE A 13 -0.36 -5.09 17.57
N VAL A 14 -0.49 -5.92 16.54
CA VAL A 14 -1.29 -7.16 16.55
C VAL A 14 -0.35 -8.36 16.65
N ASP A 15 -0.49 -9.17 17.70
CA ASP A 15 0.38 -10.31 18.00
C ASP A 15 -0.30 -11.70 17.83
N HIS A 16 -1.59 -11.73 17.50
CA HIS A 16 -2.38 -12.94 17.25
C HIS A 16 -2.73 -13.10 15.76
N SER A 17 -3.23 -14.27 15.36
CA SER A 17 -3.54 -14.60 13.96
C SER A 17 -5.03 -14.49 13.58
N GLU A 18 -5.92 -14.23 14.55
CA GLU A 18 -7.37 -14.22 14.33
C GLU A 18 -7.83 -13.20 13.27
N GLU A 19 -7.06 -12.12 13.09
CA GLU A 19 -7.38 -11.04 12.15
C GLU A 19 -6.51 -11.08 10.88
N ASP A 20 -5.72 -12.13 10.67
CA ASP A 20 -4.77 -12.20 9.56
C ASP A 20 -5.47 -12.06 8.19
N GLU A 21 -6.62 -12.72 7.99
CA GLU A 21 -7.39 -12.62 6.74
C GLU A 21 -7.92 -11.20 6.51
N TYR A 22 -8.33 -10.52 7.58
CA TYR A 22 -8.81 -9.14 7.49
C TYR A 22 -7.65 -8.17 7.17
N ILE A 23 -6.52 -8.29 7.87
CA ILE A 23 -5.34 -7.46 7.64
C ILE A 23 -4.78 -7.69 6.23
N GLN A 24 -4.76 -8.94 5.74
CA GLN A 24 -4.40 -9.25 4.35
C GLN A 24 -5.32 -8.53 3.35
N SER A 25 -6.63 -8.50 3.62
CA SER A 25 -7.61 -7.80 2.79
C SER A 25 -7.33 -6.29 2.76
N LEU A 26 -6.98 -5.69 3.90
CA LEU A 26 -6.56 -4.28 3.97
C LEU A 26 -5.27 -4.02 3.18
N CYS A 27 -4.29 -4.92 3.25
CA CYS A 27 -3.06 -4.83 2.47
C CYS A 27 -3.33 -4.85 0.96
N ILE A 28 -4.18 -5.75 0.48
CA ILE A 28 -4.59 -5.82 -0.92
C ILE A 28 -5.32 -4.54 -1.34
N ALA A 29 -6.21 -4.02 -0.49
CA ALA A 29 -6.89 -2.75 -0.75
C ALA A 29 -5.91 -1.56 -0.80
N ALA A 30 -4.87 -1.55 0.04
CA ALA A 30 -3.86 -0.50 0.05
C ALA A 30 -3.00 -0.53 -1.21
N GLU A 31 -2.68 -1.72 -1.73
CA GLU A 31 -1.97 -1.93 -3.00
C GLU A 31 -2.79 -1.34 -4.15
N GLN A 32 -4.08 -1.67 -4.23
CA GLN A 32 -5.00 -1.11 -5.22
C GLN A 32 -5.15 0.41 -5.09
N ALA A 33 -5.22 0.93 -3.85
CA ALA A 33 -5.30 2.36 -3.60
C ALA A 33 -4.04 3.09 -4.09
N PHE A 34 -2.85 2.53 -3.89
CA PHE A 34 -1.62 3.07 -4.45
C PHE A 34 -1.65 3.10 -5.98
N ASN A 35 -1.99 1.96 -6.61
CA ASN A 35 -2.04 1.85 -8.07
C ASN A 35 -2.99 2.89 -8.68
N ASN A 36 -4.17 3.06 -8.08
CA ASN A 36 -5.16 4.05 -8.52
C ASN A 36 -4.69 5.49 -8.29
N TYR A 37 -4.14 5.79 -7.11
CA TYR A 37 -3.73 7.14 -6.73
C TYR A 37 -2.54 7.65 -7.55
N CYS A 38 -1.55 6.78 -7.77
CA CYS A 38 -0.33 7.10 -8.51
C CYS A 38 -0.46 6.79 -10.00
N SER A 39 -1.56 6.19 -10.45
CA SER A 39 -1.74 5.73 -11.84
C SER A 39 -0.59 4.81 -12.28
N ARG A 40 -0.19 3.90 -11.41
CA ARG A 40 0.94 2.98 -11.57
C ARG A 40 0.55 1.54 -11.32
N THR A 41 1.39 0.63 -11.81
CA THR A 41 1.31 -0.79 -11.44
C THR A 41 2.50 -1.13 -10.55
N LEU A 42 2.23 -1.44 -9.28
CA LEU A 42 3.24 -1.81 -8.30
C LEU A 42 3.74 -3.25 -8.52
N PHE A 43 5.05 -3.45 -8.45
CA PHE A 43 5.71 -4.75 -8.55
C PHE A 43 6.59 -5.00 -7.33
N ALA A 44 6.68 -6.26 -6.90
CA ALA A 44 7.46 -6.64 -5.73
C ALA A 44 8.96 -6.74 -6.01
N THR A 45 9.35 -7.25 -7.19
CA THR A 45 10.76 -7.49 -7.53
C THR A 45 11.09 -7.12 -8.97
N ASP A 46 12.37 -6.84 -9.25
CA ASP A 46 12.88 -6.57 -10.60
C ASP A 46 12.63 -7.72 -11.59
N ALA A 47 12.54 -8.96 -11.09
CA ALA A 47 12.28 -10.14 -11.92
C ALA A 47 10.90 -10.08 -12.63
N ASP A 48 9.97 -9.30 -12.07
CA ASP A 48 8.60 -9.17 -12.58
C ASP A 48 8.46 -8.07 -13.65
N LEU A 49 9.54 -7.33 -13.95
CA LEU A 49 9.52 -6.20 -14.89
C LEU A 49 9.58 -6.59 -16.36
N SER A 50 9.88 -7.86 -16.70
CA SER A 50 9.95 -8.29 -18.10
C SER A 50 8.57 -8.24 -18.76
N GLY A 51 8.34 -7.26 -19.63
CA GLY A 51 7.03 -7.02 -20.25
C GLY A 51 6.06 -6.19 -19.39
N ALA A 52 6.55 -5.55 -18.34
CA ALA A 52 5.74 -4.67 -17.50
C ALA A 52 5.29 -3.41 -18.27
N PRO A 53 4.13 -2.82 -17.90
CA PRO A 53 3.63 -1.62 -18.53
C PRO A 53 4.56 -0.42 -18.23
N GLU A 54 4.47 0.62 -19.05
CA GLU A 54 5.32 1.83 -18.92
C GLU A 54 5.17 2.52 -17.55
N ASN A 55 4.00 2.41 -16.94
CA ASN A 55 3.72 2.96 -15.62
C ASN A 55 4.06 2.00 -14.47
N ALA A 56 4.87 0.96 -14.71
CA ALA A 56 5.35 0.07 -13.68
C ALA A 56 6.23 0.80 -12.65
N VAL A 57 6.15 0.38 -11.39
CA VAL A 57 7.03 0.86 -10.33
C VAL A 57 7.34 -0.26 -9.35
N LEU A 58 8.59 -0.30 -8.89
CA LEU A 58 9.01 -1.24 -7.87
C LEU A 58 8.59 -0.76 -6.48
N LEU A 59 8.28 -1.72 -5.62
CA LEU A 59 8.07 -1.48 -4.20
C LEU A 59 9.32 -0.84 -3.59
N THR A 60 9.13 0.34 -2.99
CA THR A 60 10.13 1.01 -2.17
C THR A 60 9.66 1.05 -0.72
N GLU A 61 10.58 1.30 0.21
CA GLU A 61 10.26 1.51 1.63
C GLU A 61 9.24 2.65 1.83
N SER A 62 9.30 3.70 1.01
CA SER A 62 8.34 4.83 1.07
C SER A 62 6.93 4.40 0.65
N ILE A 63 6.81 3.62 -0.43
CA ILE A 63 5.52 3.08 -0.88
C ILE A 63 4.93 2.18 0.19
N GLN A 64 5.76 1.27 0.72
CA GLN A 64 5.38 0.34 1.78
C GLN A 64 4.93 1.06 3.05
N LEU A 65 5.70 2.04 3.53
CA LEU A 65 5.34 2.82 4.72
C LEU A 65 4.04 3.60 4.51
N GLY A 66 3.83 4.19 3.33
CA GLY A 66 2.57 4.87 3.00
C GLY A 66 1.37 3.92 3.03
N ALA A 67 1.54 2.68 2.53
CA ALA A 67 0.52 1.65 2.58
C ALA A 67 0.23 1.20 4.03
N MET A 68 1.26 0.99 4.85
CA MET A 68 1.09 0.62 6.26
C MET A 68 0.34 1.69 7.05
N VAL A 69 0.63 2.97 6.83
CA VAL A 69 -0.12 4.08 7.45
C VAL A 69 -1.59 4.08 7.02
N LEU A 70 -1.86 3.78 5.74
CA LEU A 70 -3.22 3.68 5.22
C LEU A 70 -3.98 2.50 5.84
N VAL A 71 -3.35 1.32 5.90
CA VAL A 71 -3.90 0.14 6.54
C VAL A 71 -4.21 0.41 8.01
N GLY A 72 -3.30 1.02 8.76
CA GLY A 72 -3.54 1.43 10.15
C GLY A 72 -4.73 2.37 10.29
N SER A 73 -4.88 3.34 9.38
CA SER A 73 -6.03 4.24 9.39
C SER A 73 -7.36 3.51 9.17
N TRP A 74 -7.41 2.51 8.30
CA TRP A 74 -8.63 1.73 8.03
C TRP A 74 -8.94 0.73 9.14
N TYR A 75 -7.89 0.13 9.70
CA TYR A 75 -8.00 -0.81 10.81
C TYR A 75 -8.60 -0.14 12.05
N GLU A 76 -8.07 1.03 12.43
CA GLU A 76 -8.54 1.82 13.58
C GLU A 76 -9.89 2.50 13.33
N ASN A 77 -10.18 2.93 12.10
CA ASN A 77 -11.42 3.62 11.75
C ASN A 77 -12.02 3.09 10.44
N ARG A 78 -12.95 2.13 10.59
CA ARG A 78 -13.62 1.42 9.49
C ARG A 78 -14.57 2.29 8.66
N GLU A 79 -15.09 3.37 9.22
CA GLU A 79 -15.94 4.34 8.48
C GLU A 79 -15.10 5.34 7.69
N GLY A 80 -13.84 5.53 8.11
CA GLY A 80 -12.81 6.24 7.38
C GLY A 80 -13.09 7.72 7.12
N GLY A 81 -12.06 8.42 6.63
CA GLY A 81 -12.17 9.73 6.02
C GLY A 81 -12.18 9.62 4.49
N ARG A 82 -12.82 10.56 3.78
CA ARG A 82 -12.85 10.57 2.29
C ARG A 82 -11.48 10.79 1.63
N LYS A 83 -10.41 11.01 2.40
CA LYS A 83 -9.09 11.42 1.93
C LYS A 83 -8.04 10.46 2.45
N LEU A 84 -7.01 10.20 1.65
CA LEU A 84 -5.79 9.53 2.13
C LEU A 84 -5.21 10.27 3.35
N PRO A 85 -4.71 9.53 4.36
CA PRO A 85 -3.95 10.09 5.46
C PRO A 85 -2.83 11.00 4.96
N MET A 86 -2.54 12.07 5.69
CA MET A 86 -1.50 13.02 5.27
C MET A 86 -0.12 12.35 5.05
N PRO A 87 0.36 11.45 5.93
CA PRO A 87 1.65 10.79 5.71
C PRO A 87 1.63 9.88 4.48
N THR A 88 0.56 9.13 4.25
CA THR A 88 0.39 8.32 3.03
C THR A 88 0.48 9.18 1.78
N ARG A 89 -0.23 10.32 1.75
CA ARG A 89 -0.17 11.27 0.63
C ARG A 89 1.25 11.79 0.40
N LEU A 90 1.91 12.26 1.46
CA LEU A 90 3.28 12.79 1.39
C LEU A 90 4.26 11.77 0.79
N LEU A 91 4.14 10.49 1.18
CA LEU A 91 5.01 9.42 0.72
C LEU A 91 4.69 8.96 -0.71
N TRP A 92 3.45 9.12 -1.17
CA TRP A 92 3.00 8.63 -2.48
C TRP A 92 2.99 9.70 -3.58
N ASP A 93 2.90 10.98 -3.24
CA ASP A 93 2.89 12.09 -4.20
C ASP A 93 4.07 12.07 -5.20
N PRO A 94 5.32 11.77 -4.79
CA PRO A 94 6.45 11.67 -5.73
C PRO A 94 6.32 10.57 -6.78
N TYR A 95 5.47 9.57 -6.53
CA TYR A 95 5.29 8.41 -7.41
C TYR A 95 4.17 8.59 -8.43
N ARG A 96 3.40 9.69 -8.36
CA ARG A 96 2.28 9.92 -9.27
C ARG A 96 2.75 10.03 -10.72
N TRP A 97 2.17 9.20 -11.58
CA TRP A 97 2.28 9.34 -13.03
C TRP A 97 1.18 10.26 -13.52
N LEU A 98 1.57 11.42 -14.03
CA LEU A 98 0.67 12.34 -14.70
C LEU A 98 0.95 12.21 -16.19
N ASN A 99 -0.01 11.71 -16.96
CA ASN A 99 0.05 11.86 -18.41
C ASN A 99 -0.15 13.36 -18.70
N VAL A 100 0.92 14.04 -19.12
CA VAL A 100 0.90 15.44 -19.59
C VAL A 100 0.93 15.45 -21.11
#